data_AF-C9L4Y4-F1
#
_entry.id   AF-C9L4Y4-F1
#
_cell.length_a   1.000
_cell.length_b   1.000
_cell.length_c   1.000
_cell.angle_alpha   90.00
_cell.angle_beta   90.00
_cell.angle_gamma   90.00
#
_symmetry.space_group_name_H-M   'P 1'
#
loop_
_entity.id
_entity.type
_entity.pdbx_description
1 polymer ?
#
loop_
_entity_poly.entity_id
_entity_poly.type
_entity_poly.pdbx_seq_one_letter_code
_entity_poly.pdbx_strand_id
1 'polypeptide(L)'
;MSQQGGEDETEFENVVFEKAEVLEIYKILHTFEEPLREVMYLRLNGNFTFKEIGEIMGKDENWARVTFYRGKQRVRKESHHEM
;
A
#
# COMPACT_ATOMS: atom_id res chain seq x y z
N MET A 1 -22.22 -19.85 8.88
CA MET A 1 -21.71 -18.54 8.41
C MET A 1 -20.24 -18.51 8.76
N SER A 2 -19.43 -19.16 7.94
CA SER A 2 -18.02 -19.40 8.23
C SER A 2 -17.19 -18.53 7.31
N GLN A 3 -16.48 -17.61 7.94
CA GLN A 3 -15.18 -17.06 7.58
C GLN A 3 -14.83 -17.12 6.08
N GLN A 4 -15.00 -15.99 5.41
CA GLN A 4 -14.17 -15.62 4.27
C GLN A 4 -13.54 -14.28 4.63
N GLY A 5 -12.53 -14.34 5.50
CA GLY A 5 -11.53 -13.28 5.60
C GLY A 5 -10.69 -13.38 4.34
N GLY A 6 -10.94 -12.50 3.39
CA GLY A 6 -10.24 -12.49 2.11
C GLY A 6 -8.74 -12.38 2.34
N GLU A 7 -8.05 -13.46 2.00
CA GLU A 7 -6.62 -13.52 1.74
C GLU A 7 -6.34 -12.57 0.56
N ASP A 8 -6.19 -11.27 0.83
CA ASP A 8 -5.41 -10.39 -0.05
C ASP A 8 -3.93 -10.78 0.14
N GLU A 9 -3.57 -11.98 -0.33
CA GLU A 9 -2.17 -12.38 -0.52
C GLU A 9 -1.54 -11.29 -1.39
N THR A 10 -0.62 -10.56 -0.78
CA THR A 10 -0.10 -9.37 -1.41
C THR A 10 0.86 -9.75 -2.52
N GLU A 11 0.61 -9.19 -3.71
CA GLU A 11 1.48 -9.29 -4.89
C GLU A 11 2.93 -8.82 -4.61
N PHE A 12 3.19 -8.19 -3.46
CA PHE A 12 4.50 -7.72 -3.03
C PHE A 12 5.27 -8.69 -2.12
N GLU A 13 4.61 -9.68 -1.49
CA GLU A 13 5.27 -10.53 -0.47
C GLU A 13 6.30 -11.50 -1.06
N ASN A 14 6.37 -11.66 -2.38
CA ASN A 14 7.30 -12.59 -3.05
C ASN A 14 8.20 -11.95 -4.12
N VAL A 15 8.23 -10.62 -4.22
CA VAL A 15 9.01 -9.93 -5.26
C VAL A 15 10.25 -9.28 -4.63
N VAL A 16 11.43 -9.67 -5.13
CA VAL A 16 12.70 -9.03 -4.78
C VAL A 16 12.92 -7.85 -5.72
N PHE A 17 12.89 -6.63 -5.18
CA PHE A 17 13.15 -5.40 -5.93
C PHE A 17 14.60 -4.95 -5.76
N GLU A 18 15.20 -4.39 -6.81
CA GLU A 18 16.50 -3.75 -6.71
C GLU A 18 16.40 -2.44 -5.91
N LYS A 19 17.50 -2.04 -5.25
CA LYS A 19 17.52 -0.81 -4.44
C LYS A 19 17.11 0.43 -5.24
N ALA A 20 17.43 0.47 -6.53
CA ALA A 20 17.04 1.57 -7.42
C ALA A 20 15.52 1.63 -7.65
N GLU A 21 14.87 0.47 -7.86
CA GLU A 21 13.42 0.36 -8.04
C GLU A 21 12.69 0.75 -6.76
N VAL A 22 13.19 0.28 -5.61
CA VAL A 22 12.65 0.68 -4.29
C VAL A 22 12.77 2.19 -4.12
N LEU A 23 13.93 2.79 -4.44
CA LEU A 23 14.11 4.24 -4.33
C LEU A 23 13.09 5.00 -5.17
N GLU A 24 12.81 4.54 -6.39
CA GLU A 24 11.85 5.21 -7.29
C GLU A 24 10.41 5.12 -6.78
N ILE A 25 10.00 3.96 -6.27
CA ILE A 25 8.70 3.80 -5.60
C ILE A 25 8.57 4.79 -4.44
N TYR A 26 9.61 4.97 -3.62
CA TYR A 26 9.54 5.90 -2.49
C TYR A 26 9.50 7.37 -2.91
N LYS A 27 10.13 7.75 -4.04
CA LYS A 27 9.98 9.09 -4.62
C LYS A 27 8.54 9.34 -5.07
N ILE A 28 7.93 8.37 -5.76
CA ILE A 28 6.52 8.42 -6.15
C ILE A 28 5.62 8.59 -4.92
N LEU A 29 5.81 7.75 -3.89
CA LEU A 29 5.03 7.82 -2.66
C LEU A 29 5.17 9.17 -1.94
N HIS A 30 6.34 9.81 -2.02
CA HIS A 30 6.54 11.12 -1.43
C HIS A 30 5.63 12.20 -2.05
N THR A 31 5.22 12.02 -3.31
CA THR A 31 4.26 12.91 -4.00
C THR A 31 2.80 12.70 -3.56
N PHE A 32 2.50 11.66 -2.80
CA PHE A 32 1.14 11.37 -2.37
C PHE A 32 0.77 12.29 -1.20
N GLU A 33 -0.46 12.80 -1.22
CA GLU A 33 -1.01 13.57 -0.10
C GLU A 33 -1.47 12.64 1.02
N GLU A 34 -1.59 13.20 2.23
CA GLU A 34 -2.23 12.46 3.33
C GLU A 34 -3.73 12.35 3.11
N PRO A 35 -4.37 11.23 3.50
CA PRO A 35 -3.79 10.11 4.28
C PRO A 35 -3.22 8.97 3.42
N LEU A 36 -3.15 9.14 2.10
CA LEU A 36 -2.78 8.07 1.18
C LEU A 36 -1.32 7.63 1.39
N ARG A 37 -0.41 8.59 1.58
CA ARG A 37 1.01 8.34 1.80
C ARG A 37 1.27 7.57 3.10
N GLU A 38 0.65 7.99 4.20
CA GLU A 38 0.77 7.30 5.49
C GLU A 38 0.29 5.84 5.41
N VAL A 39 -0.87 5.58 4.79
CA VAL A 39 -1.38 4.22 4.58
C VAL A 39 -0.39 3.36 3.78
N MET A 40 0.25 3.93 2.75
CA MET A 40 1.26 3.21 1.97
C MET A 40 2.50 2.87 2.81
N TYR A 41 3.03 3.82 3.59
CA TYR A 41 4.19 3.57 4.46
C TYR A 41 3.89 2.54 5.54
N LEU A 42 2.73 2.62 6.20
CA LEU A 42 2.33 1.64 7.21
C LEU A 42 2.28 0.22 6.62
N ARG A 43 1.75 0.07 5.39
CA ARG A 43 1.64 -1.25 4.77
C ARG A 43 2.98 -1.79 4.24
N LEU A 44 3.86 -0.93 3.74
CA LEU A 44 5.13 -1.32 3.11
C LEU A 44 6.29 -1.48 4.10
N ASN A 45 6.35 -0.65 5.14
CA ASN A 45 7.46 -0.62 6.11
C ASN A 45 7.09 -1.18 7.48
N GLY A 46 5.82 -1.07 7.85
CA GLY A 46 5.35 -1.42 9.19
C GLY A 46 4.83 -2.85 9.33
N ASN A 47 4.66 -3.58 8.22
CA ASN A 47 4.02 -4.90 8.18
C ASN A 47 2.64 -4.95 8.87
N PHE A 48 1.95 -3.80 8.97
CA PHE A 48 0.64 -3.72 9.58
C PHE A 48 -0.44 -4.34 8.68
N THR A 49 -1.36 -5.08 9.28
CA THR A 49 -2.59 -5.55 8.63
C THR A 49 -3.50 -4.36 8.31
N PHE A 50 -4.42 -4.51 7.35
CA PHE A 50 -5.40 -3.45 7.05
C PHE A 50 -6.26 -3.07 8.26
N LYS A 51 -6.48 -4.02 9.18
CA LYS A 51 -7.20 -3.78 10.41
C LYS A 51 -6.42 -2.85 11.33
N GLU A 52 -5.14 -3.15 11.59
CA GLU A 52 -4.27 -2.29 12.41
C GLU A 52 -4.08 -0.91 11.78
N ILE A 53 -3.96 -0.83 10.45
CA ILE A 53 -3.92 0.45 9.75
C ILE A 53 -5.22 1.23 9.96
N GLY A 54 -6.38 0.58 9.86
CA GLY A 54 -7.66 1.19 10.19
C GLY A 54 -7.67 1.76 11.61
N GLU A 55 -7.24 0.96 12.59
CA GLU A 55 -7.14 1.36 14.00
C GLU A 55 -6.21 2.58 14.20
N ILE A 56 -5.02 2.58 13.60
CA ILE A 56 -4.06 3.71 13.64
C ILE A 56 -4.67 4.97 13.03
N MET A 57 -5.36 4.83 11.89
CA MET A 57 -5.92 5.96 11.14
C MET A 57 -7.28 6.44 11.66
N GLY A 58 -7.83 5.79 12.69
CA GLY A 58 -9.17 6.07 13.21
C GLY A 58 -10.28 5.76 12.19
N LYS A 59 -10.12 4.70 11.41
CA LYS A 59 -10.99 4.24 10.31
C LYS A 59 -11.26 2.74 10.43
N ASP A 60 -12.07 2.20 9.52
CA ASP A 60 -12.28 0.75 9.42
C ASP A 60 -11.25 0.09 8.47
N GLU A 61 -11.18 -1.24 8.54
CA GLU A 61 -10.29 -2.05 7.71
C GLU A 61 -10.56 -1.88 6.20
N ASN A 62 -11.84 -1.71 5.81
CA ASN A 62 -12.22 -1.58 4.41
C ASN A 62 -11.72 -0.27 3.82
N TRP A 63 -11.79 0.83 4.58
CA TRP A 63 -11.21 2.11 4.22
C TRP A 63 -9.70 2.01 4.01
N ALA A 64 -8.98 1.29 4.89
CA ALA A 64 -7.55 1.07 4.75
C ALA A 64 -7.22 0.28 3.47
N ARG A 65 -7.96 -0.81 3.20
CA ARG A 65 -7.79 -1.64 1.98
C ARG A 65 -8.02 -0.83 0.71
N VAL A 66 -9.12 -0.07 0.64
CA VAL A 66 -9.46 0.76 -0.53
C VAL A 66 -8.42 1.87 -0.73
N THR A 67 -7.97 2.50 0.35
CA THR A 67 -6.96 3.57 0.31
C THR A 67 -5.63 3.03 -0.19
N PHE A 68 -5.17 1.90 0.35
CA PHE A 68 -3.97 1.22 -0.12
C PHE A 68 -4.06 0.81 -1.59
N TYR A 69 -5.19 0.23 -2.02
CA TYR A 69 -5.37 -0.16 -3.42
C TYR A 69 -5.26 1.03 -4.37
N ARG A 70 -5.85 2.19 -4.02
CA ARG A 70 -5.72 3.43 -4.81
C ARG A 70 -4.26 3.89 -4.90
N GLY A 71 -3.52 3.81 -3.80
CA GLY A 71 -2.10 4.15 -3.77
C GLY A 71 -1.30 3.24 -4.70
N LYS A 72 -1.55 1.93 -4.64
CA LYS A 72 -0.93 0.93 -5.52
C LYS A 72 -1.19 1.22 -7.01
N GLN A 73 -2.43 1.55 -7.38
CA GLN A 73 -2.79 1.90 -8.77
C GLN A 73 -2.08 3.18 -9.24
N ARG A 74 -1.94 4.17 -8.34
CA ARG A 74 -1.23 5.41 -8.66
C ARG A 74 0.28 5.17 -8.84
N VAL A 75 0.90 4.35 -7.97
CA VAL A 75 2.31 3.94 -8.14
C VAL A 75 2.51 3.27 -9.50
N ARG A 76 1.66 2.30 -9.86
CA ARG A 76 1.73 1.63 -11.17
C ARG A 76 1.64 2.63 -12.32
N LYS A 77 0.71 3.58 -12.26
CA LYS A 77 0.53 4.57 -13.32
C LYS A 77 1.77 5.45 -13.48
N GLU A 78 2.37 5.89 -12.37
CA GLU A 78 3.54 6.77 -12.38
C GLU A 78 4.82 6.01 -12.77
N SER A 79 5.00 4.77 -12.30
CA SER A 79 6.15 3.93 -12.65
C SER A 79 6.18 3.50 -14.12
N HIS A 80 5.01 3.41 -14.78
CA HIS A 80 4.91 3.12 -16.21
C HIS A 80 5.04 4.36 -17.10
N HIS A 81 5.14 5.58 -16.53
CA HIS A 81 5.18 6.82 -17.30
C HIS A 81 6.59 7.27 -17.73
N GLU A 82 7.62 6.46 -17.46
CA GLU A 82 9.02 6.71 -17.86
C GLU A 82 9.58 5.70 -18.89
N MET A 83 8.72 4.92 -19.58
CA MET A 83 9.12 4.07 -20.73
C MET A 83 8.57 4.59 -22.06
#